data_AF-A0AAX0WYD2-F1
#
_entry.id   AF-A0AAX0WYD2-F1
#
_cell.length_a   1.000
_cell.length_b   1.000
_cell.length_c   1.000
_cell.angle_alpha   90.00
_cell.angle_beta   90.00
_cell.angle_gamma   90.00
#
_symmetry.space_group_name_H-M   'P 1'
#
loop_
_entity.id
_entity.type
_entity.pdbx_description
1 polymer ?
#
loop_
_entity_poly.entity_id
_entity_poly.type
_entity_poly.pdbx_seq_one_letter_code
_entity_poly.pdbx_strand_id
1 'polypeptide(L)'
;MMQNRAKFSISTNQDHLPSKQLHQLFSKLQFNVWLEGFVNFLNKSNMTPTESVAVVHNWNMEQLYAALDYFSNSKFVGLVNAIFFYKMHPDQLFADVIHPEKLISIQVRLELLHYYIELLQRQLYEVALQNELTPGVDYFLHDEELPPGIMIEENEEFRQMIQTAVKGLKLNSNLTHTKRAIDGLHDLRRAYKFWFNPNRFIDAAMLLQQNLLSEVLEQERSSIILQEKLVGLYSQLTTTDCLDLYGYFANNDTHNLLYAFFNIARGGTFEWLSLLNNDEKTAVIEVFNAMCCVIEALRIELRKRHLLTEPYQYDLIRPDLEIDQRNRNAVFRVIKIYKRTHVIPGDVIEQLFQHMEQTD
;
A
#
# COMPACT_ATOMS: atom_id res chain seq x y z
N MET A 1 -19.19 -15.02 42.18
CA MET A 1 -20.51 -14.75 41.55
C MET A 1 -20.57 -13.25 41.30
N MET A 2 -20.37 -12.83 40.04
CA MET A 2 -21.41 -12.32 39.11
C MET A 2 -21.99 -10.97 39.56
N GLN A 3 -22.11 -9.92 38.74
CA GLN A 3 -21.75 -9.63 37.35
C GLN A 3 -22.02 -8.13 37.22
N ASN A 4 -21.06 -7.30 36.80
CA ASN A 4 -21.36 -5.95 36.31
C ASN A 4 -21.07 -5.94 34.81
N ARG A 5 -22.13 -6.15 34.01
CA ARG A 5 -22.10 -5.92 32.57
C ARG A 5 -22.16 -4.41 32.32
N ALA A 6 -21.00 -3.80 32.07
CA ALA A 6 -20.96 -2.51 31.42
C ALA A 6 -21.48 -2.67 29.98
N LYS A 7 -22.65 -2.08 29.71
CA LYS A 7 -23.11 -1.84 28.34
C LYS A 7 -22.21 -0.77 27.74
N PHE A 8 -21.32 -1.17 26.85
CA PHE A 8 -20.67 -0.25 25.93
C PHE A 8 -21.71 0.15 24.87
N SER A 9 -22.29 1.34 25.06
CA SER A 9 -23.08 2.01 24.03
C SER A 9 -22.10 2.56 22.99
N ILE A 10 -21.96 1.87 21.86
CA ILE A 10 -21.22 2.39 20.71
C ILE A 10 -22.08 3.50 20.10
N SER A 11 -21.51 4.70 20.04
CA SER A 11 -22.08 5.89 19.41
C SER A 11 -22.32 5.63 17.92
N THR A 12 -23.55 5.36 17.54
CA THR A 12 -23.97 4.85 16.22
C THR A 12 -24.25 5.94 15.18
N ASN A 13 -23.90 7.20 15.45
CA ASN A 13 -24.33 8.32 14.61
C ASN A 13 -23.25 8.91 13.68
N GLN A 14 -21.97 8.53 13.81
CA GLN A 14 -20.90 9.02 12.94
C GLN A 14 -20.46 8.03 11.85
N ASP A 15 -20.61 6.72 12.08
CA ASP A 15 -20.12 5.67 11.16
C ASP A 15 -20.92 5.56 9.84
N HIS A 16 -22.13 6.13 9.79
CA HIS A 16 -23.01 5.98 8.62
C HIS A 16 -22.90 7.08 7.57
N LEU A 17 -22.28 8.24 7.87
CA LEU A 17 -22.25 9.38 6.95
C LEU A 17 -21.41 9.12 5.68
N PRO A 18 -20.22 8.51 5.76
CA PRO A 18 -19.38 8.22 4.59
C PRO A 18 -20.02 7.15 3.69
N SER A 19 -20.56 6.09 4.29
CA SER A 19 -21.28 5.02 3.59
C SER A 19 -22.55 5.54 2.89
N LYS A 20 -23.25 6.50 3.52
CA LYS A 20 -24.40 7.16 2.91
C LYS A 20 -24.06 8.03 1.71
N GLN A 21 -22.91 8.71 1.73
CA GLN A 21 -22.48 9.54 0.60
C GLN A 21 -21.98 8.67 -0.57
N LEU A 22 -21.28 7.58 -0.27
CA LEU A 22 -20.71 6.71 -1.30
C LEU A 22 -21.77 5.94 -2.09
N HIS A 23 -22.77 5.33 -1.44
CA HIS A 23 -23.80 4.59 -2.19
C HIS A 23 -24.64 5.50 -3.12
N GLN A 24 -24.81 6.78 -2.77
CA GLN A 24 -25.57 7.73 -3.59
C GLN A 24 -24.92 7.95 -4.95
N LEU A 25 -23.60 7.75 -5.07
CA LEU A 25 -22.90 7.86 -6.35
C LEU A 25 -23.43 6.84 -7.38
N PHE A 26 -23.83 5.66 -6.93
CA PHE A 26 -24.31 4.57 -7.78
C PHE A 26 -25.79 4.70 -8.17
N SER A 27 -26.50 5.73 -7.68
CA SER A 27 -27.93 5.91 -7.93
C SER A 27 -28.26 6.39 -9.35
N LYS A 28 -27.30 6.96 -10.08
CA LYS A 28 -27.47 7.47 -11.45
C LYS A 28 -26.27 7.14 -12.31
N LEU A 29 -26.51 6.66 -13.53
CA LEU A 29 -25.48 6.43 -14.56
C LEU A 29 -25.02 7.76 -15.20
N GLN A 30 -24.43 8.64 -14.39
CA GLN A 30 -23.81 9.89 -14.82
C GLN A 30 -22.35 9.90 -14.39
N PHE A 31 -21.44 9.53 -15.29
CA PHE A 31 -20.03 9.28 -14.93
C PHE A 31 -19.27 10.53 -14.49
N ASN A 32 -19.56 11.69 -15.08
CA ASN A 32 -18.99 12.97 -14.64
C ASN A 32 -19.40 13.28 -13.19
N VAL A 33 -20.69 13.15 -12.87
CA VAL A 33 -21.22 13.38 -11.52
C VAL A 33 -20.67 12.36 -10.53
N TRP A 34 -20.54 11.11 -10.96
CA TRP A 34 -19.93 10.05 -10.15
C TRP A 34 -18.47 10.38 -9.84
N LEU A 35 -17.67 10.76 -10.83
CA LEU A 35 -16.25 11.02 -10.66
C LEU A 35 -16.00 12.26 -9.78
N GLU A 36 -16.76 13.33 -9.99
CA GLU A 36 -16.73 14.52 -9.12
C GLU A 36 -17.18 14.19 -7.70
N GLY A 37 -18.26 13.40 -7.56
CA GLY A 37 -18.77 12.94 -6.27
C GLY A 37 -17.75 12.07 -5.53
N PHE A 38 -17.05 11.20 -6.26
CA PHE A 38 -16.01 10.33 -5.73
C PHE A 38 -14.78 11.12 -5.29
N VAL A 39 -14.32 12.10 -6.10
CA VAL A 39 -13.25 13.02 -5.71
C VAL A 39 -13.63 13.81 -4.45
N ASN A 40 -14.88 14.29 -4.37
CA ASN A 40 -15.38 14.98 -3.17
C ASN A 40 -15.43 14.07 -1.94
N PHE A 41 -15.77 12.80 -2.12
CA PHE A 41 -15.71 11.80 -1.07
C PHE A 41 -14.28 11.61 -0.58
N LEU A 42 -13.32 11.37 -1.48
CA LEU A 42 -11.89 11.22 -1.15
C LEU A 42 -11.32 12.45 -0.44
N ASN A 43 -11.64 13.66 -0.93
CA ASN A 43 -11.18 14.91 -0.33
C ASN A 43 -11.69 15.13 1.11
N LYS A 44 -12.87 14.59 1.44
CA LYS A 44 -13.51 14.74 2.76
C LYS A 44 -13.23 13.55 3.69
N SER A 45 -12.84 12.40 3.13
CA SER A 45 -12.53 11.22 3.91
C SER A 45 -11.19 11.40 4.61
N ASN A 46 -11.22 11.53 5.94
CA ASN A 46 -10.04 11.32 6.79
C ASN A 46 -9.80 9.83 7.06
N MET A 47 -10.42 8.94 6.27
CA MET A 47 -10.47 7.51 6.55
C MET A 47 -9.10 6.89 6.44
N THR A 48 -8.73 6.17 7.50
CA THR A 48 -7.59 5.27 7.50
C THR A 48 -7.87 4.09 6.55
N PRO A 49 -6.83 3.40 6.05
CA PRO A 49 -7.01 2.27 5.13
C PRO A 49 -7.97 1.20 5.66
N THR A 50 -7.97 0.95 6.97
CA THR A 50 -8.83 0.00 7.67
C THR A 50 -10.30 0.45 7.73
N GLU A 51 -10.57 1.75 7.78
CA GLU A 51 -11.93 2.31 7.78
C GLU A 51 -12.58 2.26 6.40
N SER A 52 -11.78 2.21 5.32
CA SER A 52 -12.30 2.09 3.95
C SER A 52 -13.07 0.79 3.71
N VAL A 53 -12.58 -0.32 4.28
CA VAL A 53 -13.20 -1.67 4.16
C VAL A 53 -14.58 -1.72 4.82
N ALA A 54 -14.80 -0.95 5.89
CA ALA A 54 -16.05 -0.94 6.63
C ALA A 54 -17.19 -0.16 5.92
N VAL A 55 -16.86 0.64 4.89
CA VAL A 55 -17.84 1.53 4.26
C VAL A 55 -18.90 0.76 3.47
N VAL A 56 -18.51 -0.35 2.85
CA VAL A 56 -19.36 -1.15 1.94
C VAL A 56 -20.05 -2.31 2.66
N HIS A 57 -19.47 -2.82 3.76
CA HIS A 57 -20.00 -3.97 4.50
C HIS A 57 -21.44 -3.75 5.05
N ASN A 58 -21.84 -2.50 5.25
CA ASN A 58 -23.17 -2.14 5.77
C ASN A 58 -24.21 -1.87 4.67
N TRP A 59 -23.88 -2.11 3.40
CA TRP A 59 -24.81 -1.87 2.30
C TRP A 59 -25.85 -2.98 2.20
N ASN A 60 -27.08 -2.60 1.84
CA ASN A 60 -28.14 -3.56 1.56
C ASN A 60 -27.97 -4.17 0.15
N MET A 61 -28.73 -5.23 -0.14
CA MET A 61 -28.63 -5.95 -1.40
C MET A 61 -28.89 -5.07 -2.63
N GLU A 62 -29.87 -4.16 -2.57
CA GLU A 62 -30.17 -3.26 -3.70
C GLU A 62 -29.00 -2.30 -3.99
N GLN A 63 -28.36 -1.78 -2.94
CA GLN A 63 -27.18 -0.92 -3.05
C GLN A 63 -25.98 -1.68 -3.64
N LEU A 64 -25.77 -2.93 -3.21
CA LEU A 64 -24.71 -3.79 -3.73
C LEU A 64 -24.95 -4.10 -5.22
N TYR A 65 -26.16 -4.49 -5.61
CA TYR A 65 -26.49 -4.73 -7.02
C TYR A 65 -26.28 -3.49 -7.89
N ALA A 66 -26.78 -2.33 -7.46
CA ALA A 66 -26.63 -1.08 -8.21
C ALA A 66 -25.14 -0.74 -8.43
N ALA A 67 -24.29 -0.98 -7.43
CA ALA A 67 -22.85 -0.76 -7.57
C ALA A 67 -22.17 -1.79 -8.47
N LEU A 68 -22.48 -3.08 -8.32
CA LEU A 68 -21.93 -4.14 -9.18
C LEU A 68 -22.29 -3.94 -10.65
N ASP A 69 -23.54 -3.53 -10.94
CA ASP A 69 -23.98 -3.18 -12.29
C ASP A 69 -23.22 -1.96 -12.84
N TYR A 70 -22.91 -1.01 -11.99
CA TYR A 70 -22.11 0.17 -12.36
C TYR A 70 -20.70 -0.21 -12.79
N PHE A 71 -20.01 -1.05 -12.00
CA PHE A 71 -18.67 -1.55 -12.31
C PHE A 71 -18.63 -2.46 -13.54
N SER A 72 -19.76 -3.08 -13.88
CA SER A 72 -19.91 -3.91 -15.08
C SER A 72 -20.27 -3.10 -16.34
N ASN A 73 -20.53 -1.78 -16.21
CA ASN A 73 -20.92 -0.93 -17.33
C ASN A 73 -19.73 -0.64 -18.25
N SER A 74 -19.83 -1.00 -19.53
CA SER A 74 -18.73 -0.86 -20.49
C SER A 74 -18.21 0.57 -20.68
N LYS A 75 -19.07 1.59 -20.57
CA LYS A 75 -18.63 2.99 -20.64
C LYS A 75 -17.89 3.42 -19.37
N PHE A 76 -18.34 2.95 -18.21
CA PHE A 76 -17.62 3.22 -16.96
C PHE A 76 -16.27 2.51 -16.93
N VAL A 77 -16.22 1.25 -17.37
CA VAL A 77 -14.97 0.50 -17.60
C VAL A 77 -14.04 1.29 -18.53
N GLY A 78 -14.57 1.83 -19.63
CA GLY A 78 -13.81 2.68 -20.55
C GLY A 78 -13.23 3.93 -19.87
N LEU A 79 -13.99 4.59 -18.98
CA LEU A 79 -13.50 5.73 -18.20
C LEU A 79 -12.37 5.33 -17.25
N VAL A 80 -12.52 4.22 -16.51
CA VAL A 80 -11.48 3.76 -15.58
C VAL A 80 -10.21 3.36 -16.32
N ASN A 81 -10.34 2.66 -17.44
CA ASN A 81 -9.19 2.33 -18.30
C ASN A 81 -8.58 3.58 -18.94
N ALA A 82 -9.35 4.64 -19.21
CA ALA A 82 -8.77 5.92 -19.63
C ALA A 82 -7.99 6.60 -18.49
N ILE A 83 -8.46 6.52 -17.23
CA ILE A 83 -7.67 6.99 -16.07
C ILE A 83 -6.35 6.22 -15.97
N PHE A 84 -6.39 4.90 -16.17
CA PHE A 84 -5.20 4.05 -16.24
C PHE A 84 -4.22 4.51 -17.33
N PHE A 85 -4.72 4.80 -18.53
CA PHE A 85 -3.91 5.31 -19.64
C PHE A 85 -3.17 6.60 -19.27
N TYR A 86 -3.91 7.60 -18.77
CA TYR A 86 -3.31 8.88 -18.41
C TYR A 86 -2.43 8.79 -17.16
N LYS A 87 -2.63 7.80 -16.28
CA LYS A 87 -1.68 7.47 -15.20
C LYS A 87 -0.29 7.18 -15.77
N MET A 88 -0.23 6.44 -16.88
CA MET A 88 1.02 6.07 -17.56
C MET A 88 1.56 7.17 -18.49
N HIS A 89 0.67 7.99 -19.04
CA HIS A 89 0.98 9.07 -19.99
C HIS A 89 0.33 10.40 -19.56
N PRO A 90 0.75 10.98 -18.42
CA PRO A 90 0.12 12.18 -17.86
C PRO A 90 0.27 13.41 -18.77
N ASP A 91 1.30 13.43 -19.61
CA ASP A 91 1.56 14.44 -20.62
C ASP A 91 0.47 14.49 -21.71
N GLN A 92 -0.20 13.36 -21.98
CA GLN A 92 -1.23 13.29 -23.01
C GLN A 92 -2.62 13.73 -22.50
N LEU A 93 -2.77 13.99 -21.20
CA LEU A 93 -4.04 14.44 -20.62
C LEU A 93 -4.37 15.88 -21.03
N PHE A 94 -3.37 16.71 -21.28
CA PHE A 94 -3.54 18.13 -21.64
C PHE A 94 -2.84 18.42 -22.97
N ALA A 95 -3.46 19.26 -23.80
CA ALA A 95 -2.89 19.62 -25.10
C ALA A 95 -1.69 20.59 -24.99
N ASP A 96 -1.61 21.33 -23.89
CA ASP A 96 -0.55 22.31 -23.64
C ASP A 96 0.68 21.67 -23.01
N VAL A 97 1.86 22.21 -23.28
CA VAL A 97 3.10 21.79 -22.60
C VAL A 97 3.00 22.13 -21.12
N ILE A 98 2.97 21.09 -20.28
CA ILE A 98 2.91 21.24 -18.82
C ILE A 98 4.31 21.20 -18.24
N HIS A 99 4.56 22.07 -17.25
CA HIS A 99 5.79 22.03 -16.46
C HIS A 99 6.03 20.66 -15.79
N PRO A 100 7.27 20.16 -15.74
CA PRO A 100 7.59 18.85 -15.17
C PRO A 100 7.06 18.63 -13.75
N GLU A 101 7.10 19.64 -12.85
CA GLU A 101 6.58 19.47 -11.49
C GLU A 101 5.05 19.26 -11.48
N LYS A 102 4.34 20.00 -12.34
CA LYS A 102 2.89 19.87 -12.48
C LYS A 102 2.49 18.54 -13.11
N LEU A 103 3.31 17.99 -14.01
CA LEU A 103 3.12 16.64 -14.54
C LEU A 103 3.22 15.58 -13.44
N ILE A 104 4.21 15.69 -12.54
CA ILE A 104 4.33 14.79 -11.37
C ILE A 104 3.08 14.90 -10.49
N SER A 105 2.64 16.12 -10.20
CA SER A 105 1.44 16.39 -9.39
C SER A 105 0.17 15.82 -10.04
N ILE A 106 0.05 15.86 -11.37
CA ILE A 106 -1.05 15.23 -12.14
C ILE A 106 -0.96 13.71 -12.07
N GLN A 107 0.22 13.15 -12.29
CA GLN A 107 0.46 11.71 -12.26
C GLN A 107 0.07 11.12 -10.89
N VAL A 108 0.53 11.72 -9.79
CA VAL A 108 0.19 11.25 -8.43
C VAL A 108 -1.33 11.26 -8.21
N ARG A 109 -2.03 12.29 -8.68
CA ARG A 109 -3.51 12.37 -8.56
C ARG A 109 -4.21 11.29 -9.38
N LEU A 110 -3.75 11.01 -10.60
CA LEU A 110 -4.28 9.94 -11.44
C LEU A 110 -4.03 8.57 -10.82
N GLU A 111 -2.83 8.36 -10.29
CA GLU A 111 -2.44 7.14 -9.59
C GLU A 111 -3.28 6.90 -8.33
N LEU A 112 -3.60 7.95 -7.56
CA LEU A 112 -4.50 7.88 -6.41
C LEU A 112 -5.93 7.56 -6.85
N LEU A 113 -6.44 8.28 -7.84
CA LEU A 113 -7.79 8.12 -8.34
C LEU A 113 -8.03 6.68 -8.83
N HIS A 114 -7.12 6.16 -9.65
CA HIS A 114 -7.18 4.78 -10.14
C HIS A 114 -7.19 3.78 -8.99
N TYR A 115 -6.22 3.89 -8.09
CA TYR A 115 -6.05 2.98 -6.95
C TYR A 115 -7.32 2.89 -6.08
N TYR A 116 -7.93 4.04 -5.74
CA TYR A 116 -9.12 4.05 -4.89
C TYR A 116 -10.38 3.53 -5.60
N ILE A 117 -10.46 3.65 -6.92
CA ILE A 117 -11.55 3.03 -7.71
C ILE A 117 -11.41 1.51 -7.67
N GLU A 118 -10.21 0.97 -7.89
CA GLU A 118 -9.94 -0.47 -7.82
C GLU A 118 -10.17 -1.02 -6.42
N LEU A 119 -9.71 -0.30 -5.39
CA LEU A 119 -9.93 -0.68 -4.00
C LEU A 119 -11.43 -0.81 -3.69
N LEU A 120 -12.24 0.14 -4.16
CA LEU A 120 -13.69 0.11 -3.98
C LEU A 120 -14.33 -1.08 -4.71
N GLN A 121 -13.92 -1.36 -5.95
CA GLN A 121 -14.41 -2.52 -6.70
C GLN A 121 -14.09 -3.83 -5.98
N ARG A 122 -12.83 -4.01 -5.52
CA ARG A 122 -12.41 -5.20 -4.78
C ARG A 122 -13.23 -5.39 -3.51
N GLN A 123 -13.42 -4.33 -2.73
CA GLN A 123 -14.24 -4.37 -1.51
C GLN A 123 -15.70 -4.75 -1.81
N LEU A 124 -16.27 -4.21 -2.89
CA LEU A 124 -17.61 -4.56 -3.34
C LEU A 124 -17.72 -6.03 -3.73
N TYR A 125 -16.72 -6.57 -4.44
CA TYR A 125 -16.72 -7.96 -4.88
C TYR A 125 -16.58 -8.92 -3.70
N GLU A 126 -15.72 -8.58 -2.72
CA GLU A 126 -15.59 -9.35 -1.49
C GLU A 126 -16.89 -9.38 -0.68
N VAL A 127 -17.53 -8.23 -0.47
CA VAL A 127 -18.82 -8.14 0.23
C VAL A 127 -19.93 -8.84 -0.55
N ALA A 128 -19.93 -8.75 -1.87
CA ALA A 128 -20.88 -9.44 -2.73
C ALA A 128 -20.77 -10.98 -2.57
N LEU A 129 -19.55 -11.52 -2.62
CA LEU A 129 -19.31 -12.95 -2.42
C LEU A 129 -19.75 -13.42 -1.02
N GLN A 130 -19.51 -12.61 0.01
CA GLN A 130 -19.99 -12.89 1.37
C GLN A 130 -21.53 -12.92 1.47
N ASN A 131 -22.23 -12.19 0.60
CA ASN A 131 -23.69 -12.17 0.50
C ASN A 131 -24.22 -13.11 -0.61
N GLU A 132 -23.40 -14.08 -1.05
CA GLU A 132 -23.75 -15.08 -2.07
C GLU A 132 -24.11 -14.48 -3.45
N LEU A 133 -23.67 -13.26 -3.71
CA LEU A 133 -23.76 -12.63 -5.02
C LEU A 133 -22.53 -12.98 -5.86
N THR A 134 -22.74 -13.25 -7.14
CA THR A 134 -21.65 -13.44 -8.10
C THR A 134 -21.32 -12.09 -8.75
N PRO A 135 -20.15 -11.51 -8.50
CA PRO A 135 -19.72 -10.30 -9.20
C PRO A 135 -19.63 -10.53 -10.71
N GLY A 136 -19.75 -9.44 -11.48
CA GLY A 136 -19.49 -9.47 -12.92
C GLY A 136 -18.03 -9.79 -13.25
N VAL A 137 -17.76 -9.96 -14.55
CA VAL A 137 -16.38 -10.10 -15.05
C VAL A 137 -15.64 -8.78 -14.84
N ASP A 138 -14.43 -8.88 -14.28
CA ASP A 138 -13.54 -7.73 -14.13
C ASP A 138 -12.89 -7.38 -15.46
N TYR A 139 -13.10 -6.13 -15.91
CA TYR A 139 -12.56 -5.60 -17.16
C TYR A 139 -11.60 -4.42 -16.93
N PHE A 140 -11.20 -4.17 -15.68
CA PHE A 140 -10.26 -3.11 -15.35
C PHE A 140 -8.82 -3.54 -15.66
N LEU A 141 -7.99 -2.56 -15.95
CA LEU A 141 -6.54 -2.76 -16.10
C LEU A 141 -5.87 -2.52 -14.74
N HIS A 142 -5.26 -3.57 -14.18
CA HIS A 142 -4.66 -3.53 -12.84
C HIS A 142 -3.13 -3.47 -12.82
N ASP A 143 -2.49 -3.55 -13.98
CA ASP A 143 -1.03 -3.63 -14.08
C ASP A 143 -0.35 -2.26 -13.90
N GLU A 144 0.98 -2.26 -13.82
CA GLU A 144 1.74 -1.00 -13.79
C GLU A 144 2.28 -0.61 -15.16
N GLU A 145 2.11 -1.45 -16.18
CA GLU A 145 2.59 -1.23 -17.54
C GLU A 145 1.64 -1.89 -18.54
N LEU A 146 1.45 -1.27 -19.70
CA LEU A 146 0.78 -1.92 -20.84
C LEU A 146 1.79 -2.71 -21.67
N PRO A 147 1.45 -3.93 -22.10
CA PRO A 147 2.28 -4.65 -23.05
C PRO A 147 2.49 -3.83 -24.34
N PRO A 148 3.69 -3.91 -24.96
CA PRO A 148 3.95 -3.20 -26.21
C PRO A 148 2.91 -3.52 -27.30
N GLY A 149 2.38 -2.48 -27.94
CA GLY A 149 1.38 -2.61 -29.01
C GLY A 149 -0.08 -2.59 -28.55
N ILE A 150 -0.35 -2.55 -27.25
CA ILE A 150 -1.70 -2.29 -26.71
C ILE A 150 -1.91 -0.78 -26.59
N MET A 151 -2.99 -0.29 -27.20
CA MET A 151 -3.40 1.11 -27.15
C MET A 151 -4.80 1.22 -26.55
N ILE A 152 -5.05 2.30 -25.80
CA ILE A 152 -6.38 2.62 -25.26
C ILE A 152 -7.00 3.68 -26.18
N GLU A 153 -8.27 3.49 -26.55
CA GLU A 153 -8.99 4.41 -27.43
C GLU A 153 -9.13 5.77 -26.74
N GLU A 154 -8.65 6.83 -27.40
CA GLU A 154 -8.78 8.19 -26.91
C GLU A 154 -10.24 8.64 -26.98
N ASN A 155 -10.81 8.94 -25.82
CA ASN A 155 -12.15 9.51 -25.71
C ASN A 155 -12.07 10.91 -25.10
N GLU A 156 -12.42 11.92 -25.90
CA GLU A 156 -12.41 13.33 -25.49
C GLU A 156 -13.37 13.63 -24.32
N GLU A 157 -14.52 12.96 -24.28
CA GLU A 157 -15.48 13.12 -23.19
C GLU A 157 -14.86 12.64 -21.86
N PHE A 158 -14.21 11.48 -21.87
CA PHE A 158 -13.48 10.97 -20.70
C PHE A 158 -12.30 11.87 -20.34
N ARG A 159 -11.56 12.37 -21.33
CA ARG A 159 -10.46 13.31 -21.10
C ARG A 159 -10.92 14.53 -20.31
N GLN A 160 -12.03 15.16 -20.70
CA GLN A 160 -12.59 16.33 -19.99
C GLN A 160 -13.04 15.99 -18.57
N MET A 161 -13.70 14.84 -18.37
CA MET A 161 -14.11 14.37 -17.05
C MET A 161 -12.90 14.16 -16.13
N ILE A 162 -11.85 13.50 -16.64
CA ILE A 162 -10.62 13.19 -15.90
C ILE A 162 -9.87 14.49 -15.55
N GLN A 163 -9.75 15.43 -16.49
CA GLN A 163 -9.15 16.74 -16.23
C GLN A 163 -9.84 17.47 -15.08
N THR A 164 -11.18 17.42 -15.03
CA THR A 164 -11.98 18.04 -13.98
C THR A 164 -11.75 17.37 -12.64
N ALA A 165 -11.77 16.04 -12.62
CA ALA A 165 -11.53 15.23 -11.43
C ALA A 165 -10.13 15.44 -10.84
N VAL A 166 -9.09 15.42 -11.68
CA VAL A 166 -7.69 15.64 -11.28
C VAL A 166 -7.49 17.04 -10.70
N LYS A 167 -8.09 18.07 -11.31
CA LYS A 167 -8.03 19.45 -10.77
C LYS A 167 -8.74 19.57 -9.42
N GLY A 168 -9.81 18.81 -9.22
CA GLY A 168 -10.59 18.81 -7.98
C GLY A 168 -9.99 17.99 -6.84
N LEU A 169 -9.10 17.03 -7.14
CA LEU A 169 -8.52 16.13 -6.14
C LEU A 169 -7.40 16.82 -5.36
N LYS A 170 -7.59 16.91 -4.04
CA LYS A 170 -6.60 17.44 -3.11
C LYS A 170 -5.64 16.34 -2.72
N LEU A 171 -4.34 16.63 -2.81
CA LEU A 171 -3.30 15.76 -2.27
C LEU A 171 -3.34 15.85 -0.74
N ASN A 172 -4.16 14.99 -0.13
CA ASN A 172 -4.14 14.80 1.31
C ASN A 172 -2.99 13.84 1.65
N SER A 173 -2.22 14.16 2.69
CA SER A 173 -1.12 13.33 3.17
C SER A 173 -1.62 11.91 3.46
N ASN A 174 -2.80 11.73 4.06
CA ASN A 174 -3.34 10.41 4.41
C ASN A 174 -3.59 9.50 3.18
N LEU A 175 -4.14 10.05 2.09
CA LEU A 175 -4.42 9.29 0.87
C LEU A 175 -3.11 8.86 0.20
N THR A 176 -2.18 9.81 0.11
CA THR A 176 -0.85 9.59 -0.47
C THR A 176 -0.04 8.60 0.35
N HIS A 177 -0.07 8.69 1.68
CA HIS A 177 0.60 7.74 2.58
C HIS A 177 0.05 6.32 2.44
N THR A 178 -1.27 6.18 2.35
CA THR A 178 -1.93 4.88 2.18
C THR A 178 -1.48 4.21 0.89
N LYS A 179 -1.53 4.94 -0.23
CA LYS A 179 -1.08 4.41 -1.53
C LYS A 179 0.41 4.05 -1.50
N ARG A 180 1.28 4.95 -1.04
CA ARG A 180 2.73 4.68 -0.91
C ARG A 180 3.02 3.44 -0.06
N ALA A 181 2.24 3.21 0.98
CA ALA A 181 2.40 2.03 1.82
C ALA A 181 2.00 0.74 1.08
N ILE A 182 0.99 0.78 0.24
CA ILE A 182 0.59 -0.37 -0.61
C ILE A 182 1.60 -0.61 -1.73
N ASP A 183 2.11 0.45 -2.36
CA ASP A 183 3.20 0.37 -3.33
C ASP A 183 4.45 -0.29 -2.70
N GLY A 184 4.71 0.01 -1.41
CA GLY A 184 5.74 -0.67 -0.63
C GLY A 184 5.52 -2.18 -0.49
N LEU A 185 4.28 -2.66 -0.36
CA LEU A 185 3.98 -4.11 -0.37
C LEU A 185 4.23 -4.72 -1.75
N HIS A 186 3.87 -4.02 -2.83
CA HIS A 186 4.19 -4.47 -4.19
C HIS A 186 5.70 -4.54 -4.41
N ASP A 187 6.47 -3.60 -3.87
CA ASP A 187 7.93 -3.63 -3.95
C ASP A 187 8.55 -4.77 -3.15
N LEU A 188 7.97 -5.17 -2.01
CA LEU A 188 8.35 -6.40 -1.32
C LEU A 188 8.15 -7.62 -2.23
N ARG A 189 7.00 -7.75 -2.90
CA ARG A 189 6.75 -8.84 -3.86
C ARG A 189 7.72 -8.80 -5.04
N ARG A 190 8.02 -7.61 -5.56
CA ARG A 190 8.96 -7.45 -6.69
C ARG A 190 10.39 -7.86 -6.34
N ALA A 191 10.76 -7.91 -5.05
CA ALA A 191 12.03 -8.50 -4.63
C ALA A 191 12.15 -9.99 -4.98
N TYR A 192 11.05 -10.66 -5.33
CA TYR A 192 10.98 -12.09 -5.67
C TYR A 192 10.56 -12.37 -7.13
N LYS A 193 10.28 -11.36 -7.97
CA LYS A 193 9.67 -11.52 -9.31
C LYS A 193 10.46 -12.41 -10.29
N PHE A 194 11.77 -12.60 -10.08
CA PHE A 194 12.61 -13.49 -10.89
C PHE A 194 13.57 -14.31 -10.02
N TRP A 195 14.34 -13.60 -9.21
CA TRP A 195 15.22 -14.18 -8.22
C TRP A 195 15.28 -13.23 -7.03
N PHE A 196 15.43 -13.78 -5.83
CA PHE A 196 15.46 -12.96 -4.62
C PHE A 196 16.57 -11.91 -4.70
N ASN A 197 16.16 -10.65 -4.53
CA ASN A 197 17.05 -9.50 -4.43
C ASN A 197 17.01 -8.95 -2.99
N PRO A 198 18.03 -9.24 -2.16
CA PRO A 198 18.03 -8.84 -0.75
C PRO A 198 18.05 -7.32 -0.56
N ASN A 199 18.71 -6.57 -1.47
CA ASN A 199 18.74 -5.11 -1.38
C ASN A 199 17.35 -4.52 -1.60
N ARG A 200 16.62 -5.02 -2.60
CA ARG A 200 15.26 -4.55 -2.90
C ARG A 200 14.29 -4.86 -1.75
N PHE A 201 14.42 -6.06 -1.16
CA PHE A 201 13.62 -6.45 0.00
C PHE A 201 13.89 -5.53 1.21
N ILE A 202 15.17 -5.28 1.53
CA ILE A 202 15.58 -4.38 2.60
C ILE A 202 15.06 -2.96 2.34
N ASP A 203 15.26 -2.43 1.13
CA ASP A 203 14.84 -1.08 0.77
C ASP A 203 13.32 -0.91 0.91
N ALA A 204 12.54 -1.88 0.42
CA ALA A 204 11.10 -1.88 0.56
C ALA A 204 10.66 -1.94 2.04
N ALA A 205 11.29 -2.79 2.85
CA ALA A 205 11.00 -2.87 4.29
C ALA A 205 11.31 -1.55 5.03
N MET A 206 12.44 -0.92 4.71
CA MET A 206 12.84 0.36 5.31
C MET A 206 11.95 1.52 4.85
N LEU A 207 11.56 1.56 3.57
CA LEU A 207 10.62 2.55 3.05
C LEU A 207 9.23 2.38 3.67
N LEU A 208 8.76 1.15 3.86
CA LEU A 208 7.51 0.88 4.60
C LEU A 208 7.61 1.39 6.03
N GLN A 209 8.71 1.11 6.73
CA GLN A 209 8.92 1.63 8.07
C GLN A 209 8.87 3.16 8.11
N GLN A 210 9.58 3.84 7.19
CA GLN A 210 9.61 5.29 7.11
C GLN A 210 8.24 5.89 6.77
N ASN A 211 7.51 5.29 5.84
CA ASN A 211 6.20 5.79 5.42
C ASN A 211 5.12 5.58 6.49
N LEU A 212 5.27 4.57 7.35
CA LEU A 212 4.31 4.23 8.38
C LEU A 212 4.64 4.86 9.74
N LEU A 213 5.88 5.24 10.00
CA LEU A 213 6.28 5.91 11.24
C LEU A 213 6.48 7.41 10.99
N SER A 214 5.53 8.20 11.45
CA SER A 214 5.50 9.66 11.25
C SER A 214 6.37 10.44 12.24
N GLU A 215 6.84 9.81 13.32
CA GLU A 215 7.59 10.46 14.41
C GLU A 215 8.78 9.62 14.86
N VAL A 216 9.81 10.29 15.39
CA VAL A 216 10.94 9.64 16.09
C VAL A 216 10.45 9.12 17.43
N LEU A 217 9.97 7.88 17.44
CA LEU A 217 9.50 7.19 18.63
C LEU A 217 10.61 6.32 19.24
N GLU A 218 10.47 5.97 20.51
CA GLU A 218 11.31 4.94 21.13
C GLU A 218 11.20 3.61 20.37
N GLN A 219 12.29 2.86 20.26
CA GLN A 219 12.41 1.74 19.31
C GLN A 219 11.44 0.58 19.56
N GLU A 220 11.10 0.29 20.83
CA GLU A 220 10.11 -0.73 21.19
C GLU A 220 8.69 -0.30 20.80
N ARG A 221 8.30 0.95 21.12
CA ARG A 221 7.00 1.51 20.73
C ARG A 221 6.87 1.61 19.22
N SER A 222 7.96 1.97 18.53
CA SER A 222 8.04 2.04 17.07
C SER A 222 7.73 0.69 16.42
N SER A 223 8.26 -0.41 16.97
CA SER A 223 8.08 -1.75 16.41
C SER A 223 6.64 -2.24 16.53
N ILE A 224 5.99 -1.99 17.69
CA ILE A 224 4.58 -2.35 17.90
C ILE A 224 3.67 -1.56 16.95
N ILE A 225 3.86 -0.23 16.88
CA ILE A 225 3.04 0.64 16.01
C ILE A 225 3.25 0.27 14.54
N LEU A 226 4.49 0.01 14.13
CA LEU A 226 4.80 -0.44 12.78
C LEU A 226 4.08 -1.75 12.45
N GLN A 227 4.12 -2.73 13.35
CA GLN A 227 3.46 -4.01 13.17
C GLN A 227 1.94 -3.85 13.06
N GLU A 228 1.30 -3.06 13.92
CA GLU A 228 -0.14 -2.78 13.84
C GLU A 228 -0.53 -2.14 12.50
N LYS A 229 0.25 -1.16 12.04
CA LYS A 229 0.02 -0.51 10.73
C LYS A 229 0.21 -1.49 9.56
N LEU A 230 1.25 -2.33 9.60
CA LEU A 230 1.48 -3.36 8.59
C LEU A 230 0.34 -4.40 8.55
N VAL A 231 -0.19 -4.80 9.70
CA VAL A 231 -1.37 -5.69 9.76
C VAL A 231 -2.57 -5.04 9.06
N GLY A 232 -2.83 -3.74 9.29
CA GLY A 232 -3.88 -3.00 8.59
C GLY A 232 -3.64 -2.82 7.08
N LEU A 233 -2.39 -2.87 6.63
CA LEU A 233 -2.07 -2.92 5.20
C LEU A 233 -2.35 -4.30 4.61
N TYR A 234 -1.88 -5.36 5.25
CA TYR A 234 -2.13 -6.72 4.78
C TYR A 234 -3.62 -7.07 4.78
N SER A 235 -4.42 -6.52 5.70
CA SER A 235 -5.87 -6.72 5.70
C SER A 235 -6.59 -6.22 4.45
N GLN A 236 -5.95 -5.35 3.65
CA GLN A 236 -6.49 -4.90 2.37
C GLN A 236 -6.19 -5.85 1.21
N LEU A 237 -5.28 -6.81 1.37
CA LEU A 237 -4.94 -7.78 0.34
C LEU A 237 -5.89 -8.99 0.39
N THR A 238 -6.06 -9.66 -0.75
CA THR A 238 -6.82 -10.92 -0.78
C THR A 238 -6.09 -12.01 0.01
N THR A 239 -6.81 -13.05 0.44
CA THR A 239 -6.18 -14.16 1.18
C THR A 239 -5.13 -14.88 0.35
N THR A 240 -5.35 -14.98 -0.96
CA THR A 240 -4.37 -15.54 -1.91
C THR A 240 -3.11 -14.67 -1.96
N ASP A 241 -3.23 -13.35 -2.08
CA ASP A 241 -2.07 -12.45 -2.07
C ASP A 241 -1.25 -12.58 -0.78
N CYS A 242 -1.93 -12.69 0.37
CA CYS A 242 -1.26 -12.91 1.65
C CYS A 242 -0.55 -14.27 1.73
N LEU A 243 -1.14 -15.32 1.17
CA LEU A 243 -0.53 -16.66 1.12
C LEU A 243 0.68 -16.68 0.19
N ASP A 244 0.60 -16.02 -0.98
CA ASP A 244 1.72 -15.88 -1.91
C ASP A 244 2.89 -15.14 -1.25
N LEU A 245 2.61 -14.02 -0.57
CA LEU A 245 3.62 -13.29 0.21
C LEU A 245 4.25 -14.14 1.31
N TYR A 246 3.44 -14.94 2.03
CA TYR A 246 3.96 -15.86 3.04
C TYR A 246 4.91 -16.88 2.41
N GLY A 247 4.53 -17.45 1.27
CA GLY A 247 5.38 -18.37 0.50
C GLY A 247 6.71 -17.73 0.07
N TYR A 248 6.69 -16.46 -0.38
CA TYR A 248 7.91 -15.73 -0.70
C TYR A 248 8.80 -15.51 0.54
N PHE A 249 8.22 -15.10 1.67
CA PHE A 249 8.97 -14.82 2.90
C PHE A 249 9.50 -16.08 3.59
N ALA A 250 8.81 -17.21 3.44
CA ALA A 250 9.21 -18.50 3.99
C ALA A 250 10.29 -19.21 3.16
N ASN A 251 10.77 -18.61 2.07
CA ASN A 251 11.81 -19.18 1.23
C ASN A 251 13.17 -19.18 1.97
N ASN A 252 14.00 -20.19 1.67
CA ASN A 252 15.40 -20.29 2.11
C ASN A 252 16.22 -19.01 1.81
N ASP A 253 15.97 -18.36 0.68
CA ASP A 253 16.68 -17.12 0.33
C ASP A 253 16.48 -16.02 1.39
N THR A 254 15.24 -15.84 1.84
CA THR A 254 14.86 -14.89 2.89
C THR A 254 15.36 -15.35 4.25
N HIS A 255 15.25 -16.64 4.57
CA HIS A 255 15.80 -17.21 5.81
C HIS A 255 17.30 -17.00 5.92
N ASN A 256 18.06 -17.18 4.83
CA ASN A 256 19.50 -16.98 4.80
C ASN A 256 19.87 -15.51 5.05
N LEU A 257 19.10 -14.57 4.50
CA LEU A 257 19.28 -13.15 4.77
C LEU A 257 18.99 -12.82 6.24
N LEU A 258 17.84 -13.28 6.77
CA LEU A 258 17.47 -13.03 8.16
C LEU A 258 18.47 -13.65 9.14
N TYR A 259 18.96 -14.85 8.85
CA TYR A 259 20.01 -15.50 9.65
C TYR A 259 21.30 -14.67 9.69
N ALA A 260 21.75 -14.13 8.54
CA ALA A 260 22.92 -13.28 8.48
C ALA A 260 22.77 -12.06 9.40
N PHE A 261 21.64 -11.35 9.27
CA PHE A 261 21.36 -10.16 10.08
C PHE A 261 21.17 -10.49 11.56
N PHE A 262 20.47 -11.58 11.89
CA PHE A 262 20.26 -12.05 13.25
C PHE A 262 21.59 -12.35 13.96
N ASN A 263 22.51 -13.08 13.31
CA ASN A 263 23.81 -13.39 13.88
C ASN A 263 24.63 -12.13 14.14
N ILE A 264 24.68 -11.19 13.17
CA ILE A 264 25.40 -9.93 13.36
C ILE A 264 24.78 -9.12 14.50
N ALA A 265 23.45 -9.03 14.57
CA ALA A 265 22.72 -8.34 15.64
C ALA A 265 23.04 -8.92 17.03
N ARG A 266 23.17 -10.25 17.14
CA ARG A 266 23.56 -10.97 18.36
C ARG A 266 25.06 -10.89 18.68
N GLY A 267 25.87 -10.26 17.83
CA GLY A 267 27.33 -10.12 18.01
C GLY A 267 28.13 -11.33 17.51
N GLY A 268 27.54 -12.17 16.66
CA GLY A 268 28.26 -13.19 15.92
C GLY A 268 29.26 -12.57 14.94
N THR A 269 30.32 -13.33 14.64
CA THR A 269 31.39 -12.91 13.74
C THR A 269 31.36 -13.71 12.45
N PHE A 270 31.74 -13.04 11.35
CA PHE A 270 31.93 -13.68 10.06
C PHE A 270 33.33 -13.35 9.55
N GLU A 271 34.02 -14.31 8.92
CA GLU A 271 35.38 -14.09 8.40
C GLU A 271 35.44 -12.95 7.37
N TRP A 272 34.36 -12.76 6.61
CA TRP A 272 34.26 -11.72 5.59
C TRP A 272 33.83 -10.36 6.13
N LEU A 273 33.41 -10.25 7.39
CA LEU A 273 32.89 -9.01 7.98
C LEU A 273 33.84 -8.48 9.05
N SER A 274 34.36 -7.27 8.85
CA SER A 274 35.16 -6.57 9.85
C SER A 274 34.34 -6.27 11.11
N LEU A 275 35.02 -6.10 12.25
CA LEU A 275 34.38 -5.72 13.51
C LEU A 275 33.61 -4.41 13.33
N LEU A 276 32.31 -4.44 13.61
CA LEU A 276 31.43 -3.29 13.46
C LEU A 276 31.54 -2.34 14.67
N ASN A 277 31.48 -1.04 14.41
CA ASN A 277 31.27 -0.06 15.49
C ASN A 277 29.80 -0.01 15.93
N ASN A 278 29.51 0.75 16.99
CA ASN A 278 28.17 0.82 17.58
C ASN A 278 27.10 1.32 16.59
N ASP A 279 27.42 2.31 15.76
CA ASP A 279 26.48 2.88 14.80
C ASP A 279 26.13 1.87 13.69
N GLU A 280 27.14 1.16 13.19
CA GLU A 280 26.98 0.13 12.17
C GLU A 280 26.19 -1.06 12.71
N LYS A 281 26.46 -1.46 13.96
CA LYS A 281 25.69 -2.50 14.63
C LYS A 281 24.24 -2.07 14.83
N THR A 282 24.01 -0.80 15.18
CA THR A 282 22.66 -0.25 15.34
C THR A 282 21.89 -0.26 14.02
N ALA A 283 22.52 0.14 12.91
CA ALA A 283 21.91 0.09 11.58
C ALA A 283 21.50 -1.34 11.18
N VAL A 284 22.36 -2.33 11.45
CA VAL A 284 22.02 -3.75 11.19
C VAL A 284 20.83 -4.21 12.05
N ILE A 285 20.80 -3.84 13.33
CA ILE A 285 19.68 -4.18 14.24
C ILE A 285 18.38 -3.52 13.79
N GLU A 286 18.41 -2.24 13.40
CA GLU A 286 17.23 -1.52 12.92
C GLU A 286 16.64 -2.18 11.66
N VAL A 287 17.49 -2.46 10.66
CA VAL A 287 17.06 -3.13 9.43
C VAL A 287 16.54 -4.54 9.71
N PHE A 288 17.20 -5.30 10.57
CA PHE A 288 16.74 -6.62 10.97
C PHE A 288 15.34 -6.57 11.59
N ASN A 289 15.12 -5.66 12.55
CA ASN A 289 13.83 -5.51 13.23
C ASN A 289 12.73 -5.07 12.27
N ALA A 290 13.03 -4.19 11.32
CA ALA A 290 12.08 -3.76 10.29
C ALA A 290 11.65 -4.94 9.40
N MET A 291 12.59 -5.75 8.92
CA MET A 291 12.29 -6.97 8.15
C MET A 291 11.45 -7.96 8.97
N CYS A 292 11.79 -8.18 10.24
CA CYS A 292 11.01 -9.04 11.15
C CYS A 292 9.58 -8.51 11.34
N CYS A 293 9.39 -7.20 11.49
CA CYS A 293 8.07 -6.60 11.60
C CYS A 293 7.23 -6.83 10.33
N VAL A 294 7.83 -6.66 9.14
CA VAL A 294 7.19 -6.90 7.84
C VAL A 294 6.67 -8.33 7.73
N ILE A 295 7.49 -9.32 8.04
CA ILE A 295 7.13 -10.73 7.86
C ILE A 295 6.15 -11.20 8.97
N GLU A 296 6.36 -10.81 10.23
CA GLU A 296 5.50 -11.24 11.34
C GLU A 296 4.12 -10.59 11.32
N ALA A 297 4.00 -9.34 10.85
CA ALA A 297 2.69 -8.71 10.65
C ALA A 297 1.82 -9.51 9.67
N LEU A 298 2.40 -10.09 8.62
CA LEU A 298 1.66 -10.94 7.67
C LEU A 298 1.10 -12.19 8.36
N ARG A 299 1.88 -12.82 9.25
CA ARG A 299 1.42 -13.99 10.00
C ARG A 299 0.28 -13.66 10.95
N ILE A 300 0.33 -12.49 11.59
CA ILE A 300 -0.75 -11.99 12.44
C ILE A 300 -2.03 -11.82 11.61
N GLU A 301 -1.93 -11.22 10.43
CA GLU A 301 -3.08 -11.05 9.54
C GLU A 301 -3.64 -12.38 9.03
N LEU A 302 -2.79 -13.31 8.58
CA LEU A 302 -3.22 -14.67 8.19
C LEU A 302 -3.93 -15.39 9.35
N ARG A 303 -3.43 -15.25 10.58
CA ARG A 303 -4.09 -15.80 11.77
C ARG A 303 -5.47 -15.20 12.01
N LYS A 304 -5.68 -13.90 11.77
CA LYS A 304 -7.01 -13.28 11.83
C LYS A 304 -7.97 -13.88 10.82
N ARG A 305 -7.46 -14.35 9.68
CA ARG A 305 -8.20 -15.09 8.64
C ARG A 305 -8.34 -16.59 8.94
N HIS A 306 -8.05 -17.01 10.17
CA HIS A 306 -8.08 -18.40 10.62
C HIS A 306 -7.07 -19.34 9.90
N LEU A 307 -6.01 -18.78 9.32
CA LEU A 307 -4.93 -19.53 8.71
C LEU A 307 -3.73 -19.59 9.67
N LEU A 308 -3.41 -20.79 10.13
CA LEU A 308 -2.25 -21.03 10.99
C LEU A 308 -1.00 -21.17 10.12
N THR A 309 0.08 -20.49 10.52
CA THR A 309 1.36 -20.48 9.80
C THR A 309 2.51 -20.80 10.75
N GLU A 310 3.52 -21.50 10.24
CA GLU A 310 4.77 -21.70 10.98
C GLU A 310 5.52 -20.36 11.13
N PRO A 311 6.24 -20.14 12.25
CA PRO A 311 7.16 -19.03 12.39
C PRO A 311 8.29 -19.08 11.37
N TYR A 312 8.70 -17.91 10.88
CA TYR A 312 9.88 -17.83 10.03
C TYR A 312 11.12 -18.20 10.84
N GLN A 313 11.96 -19.06 10.27
CA GLN A 313 13.12 -19.62 10.96
C GLN A 313 14.36 -18.80 10.58
N TYR A 314 15.00 -18.18 11.58
CA TYR A 314 16.24 -17.40 11.38
C TYR A 314 17.24 -17.52 12.53
N ASP A 315 16.88 -18.21 13.61
CA ASP A 315 17.69 -18.44 14.81
C ASP A 315 18.33 -19.85 14.86
N LEU A 316 18.12 -20.65 13.82
CA LEU A 316 18.67 -22.01 13.75
C LEU A 316 20.20 -21.97 13.66
N ILE A 317 20.87 -22.59 14.63
CA ILE A 317 22.30 -22.86 14.55
C ILE A 317 22.53 -23.87 13.42
N ARG A 318 22.78 -23.38 12.21
CA ARG A 318 23.19 -24.17 11.06
C ARG A 318 24.70 -23.98 10.87
N PRO A 319 25.52 -24.94 11.32
CA PRO A 319 26.98 -24.81 11.24
C PRO A 319 27.50 -24.67 9.80
N ASP A 320 26.73 -25.11 8.80
CA ASP A 320 27.15 -25.15 7.39
C ASP A 320 26.43 -24.12 6.49
N LEU A 321 25.76 -23.11 7.06
CA LEU A 321 25.06 -22.13 6.24
C LEU A 321 26.02 -21.08 5.68
N GLU A 322 26.52 -21.33 4.46
CA GLU A 322 27.26 -20.31 3.73
C GLU A 322 26.34 -19.15 3.31
N ILE A 323 26.62 -17.96 3.84
CA ILE A 323 25.97 -16.74 3.38
C ILE A 323 26.52 -16.42 1.99
N ASP A 324 25.63 -16.38 1.00
CA ASP A 324 25.99 -16.09 -0.39
C ASP A 324 26.50 -14.65 -0.56
N GLN A 325 27.13 -14.38 -1.72
CA GLN A 325 27.71 -13.06 -1.98
C GLN A 325 26.66 -11.94 -2.00
N ARG A 326 25.41 -12.24 -2.37
CA ARG A 326 24.33 -11.24 -2.46
C ARG A 326 23.93 -10.75 -1.08
N ASN A 327 23.76 -11.68 -0.13
CA ASN A 327 23.45 -11.37 1.25
C ASN A 327 24.63 -10.65 1.94
N ARG A 328 25.88 -11.05 1.65
CA ARG A 328 27.07 -10.30 2.11
C ARG A 328 27.07 -8.85 1.62
N ASN A 329 26.84 -8.66 0.32
CA ASN A 329 26.78 -7.33 -0.28
C ASN A 329 25.65 -6.48 0.32
N ALA A 330 24.50 -7.10 0.63
CA ALA A 330 23.39 -6.43 1.28
C ALA A 330 23.74 -5.96 2.70
N VAL A 331 24.44 -6.77 3.49
CA VAL A 331 24.97 -6.38 4.81
C VAL A 331 25.90 -5.18 4.69
N PHE A 332 26.88 -5.20 3.78
CA PHE A 332 27.77 -4.06 3.56
C PHE A 332 27.04 -2.79 3.14
N ARG A 333 26.01 -2.94 2.29
CA ARG A 333 25.19 -1.81 1.87
C ARG A 333 24.41 -1.23 3.03
N VAL A 334 23.85 -2.05 3.91
CA VAL A 334 23.14 -1.58 5.10
C VAL A 334 24.04 -0.75 6.00
N ILE A 335 25.23 -1.28 6.30
CA ILE A 335 26.26 -0.60 7.09
C ILE A 335 26.63 0.76 6.48
N LYS A 336 26.64 0.86 5.15
CA LYS A 336 26.99 2.09 4.43
C LYS A 336 25.85 3.11 4.38
N ILE A 337 24.62 2.68 4.15
CA ILE A 337 23.48 3.56 3.81
C ILE A 337 22.62 3.89 5.02
N TYR A 338 22.32 2.91 5.87
CA TYR A 338 21.41 3.07 7.00
C TYR A 338 22.13 3.43 8.30
N LYS A 339 23.45 3.64 8.26
CA LYS A 339 24.16 4.31 9.35
C LYS A 339 23.56 5.71 9.49
N ARG A 340 23.03 6.03 10.68
CA ARG A 340 22.37 7.32 10.94
C ARG A 340 23.31 8.47 10.59
N THR A 341 23.08 9.08 9.43
CA THR A 341 23.73 10.31 9.00
C THR A 341 22.60 11.30 8.77
N HIS A 342 22.40 12.21 9.73
CA HIS A 342 21.39 13.29 9.81
C HIS A 342 20.06 13.09 9.04
N VAL A 343 18.98 12.86 9.80
CA VAL A 343 17.60 12.85 9.28
C VAL A 343 17.21 14.27 8.85
N ILE A 344 16.95 14.46 7.56
CA ILE A 344 16.24 15.65 7.06
C ILE A 344 14.74 15.42 7.32
N PRO A 345 14.04 16.30 8.06
CA PRO A 345 12.61 16.15 8.32
C PRO A 345 11.79 16.17 7.03
N GLY A 346 10.84 15.23 6.89
CA GLY A 346 9.99 15.09 5.70
C GLY A 346 9.16 16.34 5.38
N ASP A 347 8.79 17.11 6.40
CA ASP A 347 7.99 18.33 6.27
C ASP A 347 8.68 19.43 5.43
N VAL A 348 10.01 19.44 5.35
CA VAL A 348 10.76 20.47 4.60
C VAL A 348 10.55 20.32 3.09
N ILE A 349 10.48 19.08 2.61
CA ILE A 349 10.28 18.79 1.18
C ILE A 349 8.81 19.08 0.80
N GLU A 350 7.86 18.72 1.65
CA GLU A 350 6.45 18.97 1.39
C GLU A 350 6.10 20.46 1.47
N GLN A 351 6.72 21.21 2.39
CA GLN A 351 6.63 22.68 2.43
C GLN A 351 7.25 23.33 1.18
N LEU A 352 8.34 22.79 0.64
CA LEU A 352 8.93 23.24 -0.63
C LEU A 352 7.95 23.06 -1.79
N PHE A 353 7.33 21.89 -1.91
CA PHE A 353 6.32 21.63 -2.95
C PHE A 353 5.08 22.53 -2.80
N GLN A 354 4.55 22.69 -1.58
CA GLN A 354 3.40 23.56 -1.33
C GLN A 354 3.71 25.04 -1.63
N HIS A 355 4.92 25.50 -1.32
CA HIS A 355 5.33 26.88 -1.61
C HIS A 355 5.45 27.12 -3.12
N MET A 356 5.98 26.15 -3.87
CA MET A 356 6.06 26.22 -5.32
C MET A 356 4.67 26.22 -5.98
N GLU A 357 3.72 25.43 -5.48
CA GLU A 357 2.33 25.42 -5.98
C GLU A 357 1.54 26.71 -5.67
N GLN A 358 2.00 27.53 -4.72
CA GLN A 358 1.39 28.83 -4.36
C GLN A 358 1.97 30.02 -5.13
N THR A 359 3.02 29.81 -5.95
CA THR A 359 3.71 30.89 -6.68
C THR A 359 3.26 31.02 -8.14
N ASP A 360 2.07 30.51 -8.47
CA ASP A 360 1.27 30.81 -9.67
C ASP A 360 -0.13 31.32 -9.24
#